data_AF-A0A6P1F915-F1
#
_entry.id   AF-A0A6P1F915-F1
#
_cell.length_a   1.000
_cell.length_b   1.000
_cell.length_c   1.000
_cell.angle_alpha   90.00
_cell.angle_beta   90.00
_cell.angle_gamma   90.00
#
_symmetry.space_group_name_H-M   'P 1'
#
loop_
_entity.id
_entity.type
_entity.pdbx_description
1 polymer ?
#
loop_
_entity_poly.entity_id
_entity_poly.type
_entity_poly.pdbx_seq_one_letter_code
_entity_poly.pdbx_strand_id
1 'polypeptide(L)'
;MSTEIAGYDGVVCGWTDSSGASFQLAVAQLDPEIIEALKNEYYTTSKAVPTYGKPPEVEGYYEVAGGRGVADAFVGQYWLEASSESFVEPGDPEQLVRAALDALTS
;
A
#
# COMPACT_ATOMS: atom_id res chain seq x y z
N MET A 1 -1.82 -13.06 -1.64
CA MET A 1 -2.70 -11.89 -1.76
C MET A 1 -2.90 -11.27 -0.38
N SER A 2 -3.21 -9.96 -0.25
CA SER A 2 -3.41 -9.30 1.05
C SER A 2 -4.61 -9.93 1.75
N THR A 3 -4.34 -10.71 2.79
CA THR A 3 -5.38 -11.29 3.64
C THR A 3 -5.89 -10.29 4.66
N GLU A 4 -5.05 -9.29 5.01
CA GLU A 4 -5.39 -8.31 6.02
C GLU A 4 -6.40 -7.28 5.50
N ILE A 5 -6.13 -6.63 4.36
CA ILE A 5 -7.12 -5.74 3.72
C ILE A 5 -8.41 -6.50 3.40
N ALA A 6 -8.33 -7.75 2.92
CA ALA A 6 -9.51 -8.57 2.69
C ALA A 6 -10.31 -8.86 3.98
N GLY A 7 -9.63 -8.96 5.13
CA GLY A 7 -10.25 -9.14 6.44
C GLY A 7 -11.01 -7.91 6.94
N TYR A 8 -10.72 -6.74 6.38
CA TYR A 8 -11.46 -5.49 6.61
C TYR A 8 -12.55 -5.22 5.56
N ASP A 9 -13.03 -6.26 4.87
CA ASP A 9 -13.98 -6.13 3.74
C ASP A 9 -13.44 -5.23 2.61
N GLY A 10 -12.11 -5.11 2.50
CA GLY A 10 -11.43 -4.35 1.46
C GLY A 10 -11.45 -5.02 0.09
N VAL A 11 -11.14 -4.23 -0.93
CA VAL A 11 -11.03 -4.71 -2.31
C VAL A 11 -9.60 -5.15 -2.58
N VAL A 12 -9.43 -6.38 -3.05
CA VAL A 12 -8.12 -6.93 -3.44
C VAL A 12 -8.14 -7.29 -4.92
N CYS A 13 -7.30 -6.62 -5.70
CA CYS A 13 -7.14 -6.84 -7.13
C CYS A 13 -5.76 -7.42 -7.40
N GLY A 14 -5.70 -8.57 -8.07
CA GLY A 14 -4.45 -9.16 -8.54
C GLY A 14 -4.41 -9.28 -10.05
N TRP A 15 -3.24 -9.10 -10.63
CA TRP A 15 -3.02 -9.33 -12.06
C TRP A 15 -1.61 -9.84 -12.32
N THR A 16 -1.43 -10.43 -13.49
CA THR A 16 -0.12 -10.86 -14.00
C THR A 16 0.19 -10.01 -15.22
N ASP A 17 1.42 -9.50 -15.31
CA ASP A 17 1.86 -8.77 -16.50
C ASP A 17 2.30 -9.72 -17.63
N SER A 18 2.74 -9.15 -18.75
CA SER A 18 3.23 -9.95 -19.89
C SER A 18 4.52 -10.71 -19.60
N SER A 19 5.26 -10.37 -18.55
CA SER A 19 6.48 -11.06 -18.13
C SER A 19 6.19 -12.26 -17.21
N GLY A 20 4.95 -12.40 -16.73
CA GLY A 20 4.57 -13.41 -15.76
C GLY A 20 4.69 -12.94 -14.30
N ALA A 21 5.10 -11.69 -14.06
CA ALA A 21 5.18 -11.13 -12.73
C ALA A 21 3.78 -10.87 -12.16
N SER A 22 3.57 -11.28 -10.90
CA SER A 22 2.28 -11.16 -10.22
C SER A 22 2.25 -9.93 -9.33
N PHE A 23 1.29 -9.04 -9.61
CA PHE A 23 1.05 -7.80 -8.92
C PHE A 23 -0.25 -7.86 -8.13
N GLN A 24 -0.31 -7.04 -7.08
CA GLN A 24 -1.51 -6.79 -6.32
C GLN A 24 -1.66 -5.31 -6.02
N LEU A 25 -2.90 -4.86 -6.02
CA LEU A 25 -3.35 -3.62 -5.41
C LEU A 25 -4.56 -3.93 -4.52
N ALA A 26 -4.53 -3.45 -3.29
CA ALA A 26 -5.58 -3.68 -2.31
C ALA A 26 -5.93 -2.37 -1.60
N VAL A 27 -7.21 -2.15 -1.31
CA VAL A 27 -7.71 -0.95 -0.62
C VAL A 27 -8.76 -1.32 0.41
N ALA A 28 -8.66 -0.75 1.61
CA ALA A 28 -9.76 -0.70 2.58
C ALA A 28 -10.09 0.74 2.98
N GLN A 29 -11.36 1.01 3.24
CA GLN A 29 -11.79 2.20 3.96
C GLN A 29 -12.06 1.79 5.41
N LEU A 30 -11.40 2.44 6.36
CA LEU A 30 -11.39 2.04 7.76
C LEU A 30 -11.80 3.19 8.67
N ASP A 31 -12.19 2.83 9.90
CA ASP A 31 -12.40 3.82 10.94
C ASP A 31 -11.10 4.57 11.25
N PRO A 32 -11.15 5.88 11.55
CA PRO A 32 -9.95 6.69 11.82
C PRO A 32 -9.05 6.11 12.92
N GLU A 33 -9.64 5.50 13.95
CA GLU A 33 -8.88 4.87 15.04
C GLU A 33 -8.03 3.69 14.56
N ILE A 34 -8.54 2.92 13.59
CA ILE A 34 -7.81 1.79 12.99
C ILE A 34 -6.69 2.32 12.09
N ILE A 35 -6.96 3.37 11.29
CA ILE A 35 -5.93 4.00 10.45
C ILE A 35 -4.75 4.50 11.29
N GLU A 36 -5.03 5.19 12.40
CA GLU A 36 -3.97 5.69 13.28
C GLU A 36 -3.23 4.54 13.99
N ALA A 37 -3.92 3.46 14.36
CA ALA A 37 -3.27 2.28 14.92
C ALA A 37 -2.30 1.64 13.90
N LEU A 38 -2.74 1.46 12.65
CA LEU A 38 -1.90 0.92 11.58
C LEU A 38 -0.70 1.82 11.30
N LYS A 39 -0.87 3.14 11.14
CA LYS A 39 0.28 4.05 10.96
C LYS A 39 1.32 3.92 12.07
N ASN A 40 0.88 3.85 13.33
CA ASN A 40 1.78 3.67 14.46
C ASN A 40 2.52 2.32 14.41
N GLU A 41 1.83 1.25 13.98
CA GLU A 41 2.46 -0.05 13.76
C GLU A 41 3.51 0.02 12.65
N TYR A 42 3.13 0.47 11.45
CA TYR A 42 4.01 0.57 10.29
C TYR A 42 5.20 1.50 10.50
N TYR A 43 5.03 2.56 11.29
CA TYR A 43 6.14 3.41 11.73
C TYR A 43 7.23 2.63 12.47
N THR A 44 6.85 1.58 13.20
CA THR A 44 7.79 0.74 13.97
C THR A 44 8.28 -0.50 13.23
N THR A 45 7.48 -1.06 12.32
CA THR A 45 7.77 -2.33 11.64
C THR A 45 8.37 -2.13 10.25
N SER A 46 8.08 -1.01 9.59
CA SER A 46 8.43 -0.75 8.18
C SER A 46 9.36 0.46 8.02
N LYS A 47 9.60 0.88 6.76
CA LYS A 47 10.39 2.08 6.42
C LYS A 47 9.50 3.14 5.81
N ALA A 48 9.47 4.33 6.40
CA ALA A 48 8.70 5.45 5.85
C ALA A 48 9.21 5.85 4.45
N VAL A 49 8.28 6.10 3.53
CA VAL A 49 8.53 6.47 2.13
C VAL A 49 7.77 7.77 1.80
N PRO A 50 8.43 8.94 1.89
CA PRO A 50 7.76 10.22 1.68
C PRO A 50 7.41 10.50 0.21
N THR A 51 7.84 9.68 -0.74
CA THR A 51 7.61 9.91 -2.18
C THR A 51 6.28 9.35 -2.70
N TYR A 52 5.58 8.53 -1.91
CA TYR A 52 4.26 7.99 -2.30
C TYR A 52 3.15 9.04 -2.35
N GLY A 53 3.34 10.20 -1.75
CA GLY A 53 2.38 11.30 -1.82
C GLY A 53 2.95 12.55 -1.19
N LYS A 54 2.07 13.46 -0.77
CA LYS A 54 2.46 14.70 -0.09
C LYS A 54 2.22 14.55 1.42
N PRO A 55 3.25 14.61 2.27
CA PRO A 55 3.06 14.66 3.71
C PRO A 55 2.53 16.04 4.18
N PRO A 56 1.71 16.10 5.25
CA PRO A 56 1.22 14.97 6.05
C PRO A 56 -0.05 14.33 5.49
N GLU A 57 -0.52 14.76 4.31
CA GLU A 57 -1.79 14.26 3.75
C GLU A 57 -1.72 12.76 3.38
N VAL A 58 -0.55 12.30 2.93
CA VAL A 58 -0.24 10.89 2.66
C VAL A 58 0.93 10.45 3.52
N GLU A 59 0.78 9.29 4.14
CA GLU A 59 1.85 8.60 4.86
C GLU A 59 2.12 7.25 4.21
N GLY A 60 3.35 7.04 3.75
CA GLY A 60 3.76 5.85 3.01
C GLY A 60 4.80 5.03 3.75
N TYR A 61 4.75 3.71 3.60
CA TYR A 61 5.68 2.76 4.17
C TYR A 61 6.05 1.68 3.16
N TYR A 62 7.24 1.13 3.31
CA TYR A 62 7.72 0.02 2.49
C TYR A 62 8.45 -1.02 3.35
N GLU A 63 8.21 -2.28 3.01
CA GLU A 63 8.97 -3.42 3.51
C GLU A 63 9.10 -4.52 2.46
N VAL A 64 9.88 -5.54 2.79
CA VAL A 64 9.94 -6.79 2.01
C VAL A 64 9.43 -7.91 2.89
N ALA A 65 8.27 -8.46 2.53
CA ALA A 65 7.60 -9.52 3.25
C ALA A 65 7.33 -10.71 2.32
N GLY A 66 7.70 -11.92 2.74
CA GLY A 66 7.44 -13.14 1.97
C GLY A 66 8.04 -13.15 0.56
N GLY A 67 9.16 -12.46 0.34
CA GLY A 67 9.81 -12.35 -0.97
C GLY A 67 9.20 -11.33 -1.93
N ARG A 68 8.28 -10.49 -1.45
CA ARG A 68 7.62 -9.42 -2.21
C ARG A 68 7.92 -8.07 -1.57
N GLY A 69 8.16 -7.05 -2.38
CA GLY A 69 8.06 -5.67 -1.90
C GLY A 69 6.60 -5.34 -1.63
N VAL A 70 6.34 -4.74 -0.48
CA VAL A 70 5.02 -4.32 -0.03
C VAL A 70 5.09 -2.82 0.25
N ALA A 71 4.22 -2.07 -0.42
CA ALA A 71 4.09 -0.63 -0.28
C ALA A 71 2.71 -0.33 0.31
N ASP A 72 2.72 0.27 1.49
CA ASP A 72 1.52 0.71 2.20
C ASP A 72 1.43 2.22 2.13
N ALA A 73 0.24 2.74 1.86
CA ALA A 73 -0.03 4.17 1.87
C ALA A 73 -1.38 4.48 2.53
N PHE A 74 -1.37 5.48 3.39
CA PHE A 74 -2.55 5.94 4.12
C PHE A 74 -2.95 7.34 3.66
N VAL A 75 -4.22 7.52 3.32
CA VAL A 75 -4.79 8.83 2.95
C VAL A 75 -6.22 8.95 3.46
N GLY A 76 -6.48 9.95 4.32
CA GLY A 76 -7.78 10.09 4.98
C GLY A 76 -8.15 8.81 5.76
N GLN A 77 -9.24 8.16 5.35
CA GLN A 77 -9.72 6.89 5.92
C GLN A 77 -9.28 5.65 5.13
N TYR A 78 -8.46 5.82 4.09
CA TYR A 78 -8.07 4.73 3.21
C TYR A 78 -6.69 4.20 3.56
N TRP A 79 -6.58 2.88 3.55
CA TRP A 79 -5.33 2.13 3.49
C TRP A 79 -5.22 1.46 2.13
N LEU A 80 -4.14 1.75 1.42
CA LEU A 80 -3.75 1.18 0.13
C LEU A 80 -2.52 0.30 0.35
N GLU A 81 -2.55 -0.94 -0.14
CA GLU A 81 -1.38 -1.85 -0.20
C GLU A 81 -1.11 -2.22 -1.66
N ALA A 82 0.12 -2.07 -2.13
CA ALA A 82 0.60 -2.60 -3.40
C ALA A 82 1.72 -3.61 -3.15
N SER A 83 1.67 -4.78 -3.78
CA SER A 83 2.75 -5.77 -3.61
C SER A 83 3.11 -6.53 -4.89
N SER A 84 4.41 -6.82 -5.05
CA SER A 84 4.96 -7.59 -6.17
C SER A 84 6.34 -8.16 -5.84
N GLU A 85 6.69 -9.29 -6.44
CA GLU A 85 8.09 -9.77 -6.47
C GLU A 85 8.98 -8.83 -7.30
N SER A 86 8.38 -8.04 -8.18
CA SER A 86 9.06 -7.02 -8.97
C SER A 86 9.33 -5.73 -8.21
N PHE A 87 8.77 -5.56 -7.01
CA PHE A 87 9.07 -4.40 -6.15
C PHE A 87 10.26 -4.77 -5.27
N VAL A 88 11.45 -4.36 -5.70
CA VAL A 88 12.74 -4.63 -5.04
C VAL A 88 13.09 -3.46 -4.11
N GLU A 89 12.81 -2.24 -4.53
CA GLU A 89 13.04 -1.01 -3.78
C GLU A 89 11.78 -0.13 -3.68
N PRO A 90 11.73 0.80 -2.71
CA PRO A 90 10.54 1.63 -2.50
C PRO A 90 10.07 2.42 -3.71
N GLY A 91 10.98 2.73 -4.65
CA GLY A 91 10.65 3.47 -5.88
C GLY A 91 9.90 2.65 -6.92
N ASP A 92 10.02 1.32 -6.92
CA ASP A 92 9.38 0.45 -7.90
C ASP A 92 7.85 0.54 -7.91
N PRO A 93 7.16 0.51 -6.75
CA PRO A 93 5.70 0.66 -6.70
C PRO A 93 5.21 2.12 -6.81
N GLU A 94 6.10 3.12 -6.76
CA GLU A 94 5.71 4.54 -6.55
C GLU A 94 4.68 5.02 -7.57
N GLN A 95 4.87 4.73 -8.86
CA GLN A 95 3.94 5.19 -9.90
C GLN A 95 2.53 4.58 -9.73
N LEU A 96 2.45 3.30 -9.39
CA LEU A 96 1.19 2.60 -9.16
C LEU A 96 0.49 3.13 -7.90
N VAL A 97 1.24 3.28 -6.81
CA VAL A 97 0.73 3.81 -5.53
C VAL A 97 0.16 5.22 -5.73
N ARG A 98 0.91 6.10 -6.38
CA ARG A 98 0.47 7.48 -6.65
C ARG A 98 -0.80 7.53 -7.50
N ALA A 99 -0.86 6.73 -8.57
CA ALA A 99 -2.06 6.67 -9.42
C ALA A 99 -3.29 6.17 -8.65
N ALA A 100 -3.13 5.20 -7.75
CA ALA A 100 -4.21 4.70 -6.92
C ALA A 100 -4.66 5.72 -5.87
N LEU A 101 -3.73 6.43 -5.23
CA LEU A 101 -4.04 7.51 -4.28
C LEU A 101 -4.78 8.68 -4.95
N ASP A 102 -4.37 9.05 -6.16
CA ASP A 102 -5.07 10.08 -6.95
C ASP A 102 -6.53 9.66 -7.21
N ALA A 103 -6.79 8.39 -7.50
CA ALA A 103 -8.14 7.87 -7.72
C ALA A 103 -9.02 7.84 -6.45
N LEU A 104 -8.42 7.74 -5.25
CA LEU A 104 -9.14 7.76 -3.96
C LEU A 104 -9.48 9.17 -3.48
N THR A 105 -8.78 10.18 -3.99
CA THR A 105 -8.92 11.59 -3.58
C THR A 105 -9.60 12.47 -4.64
N SER A 106 -9.97 11.86 -5.78
CA SER A 106 -10.68 12.50 -6.90
C SER A 106 -12.17 12.70 -6.64
#